data_AF-A0A060SC77-F1
#
_entry.id   AF-A0A060SC77-F1
#
_cell.length_a   1.000
_cell.length_b   1.000
_cell.length_c   1.000
_cell.angle_alpha   90.00
_cell.angle_beta   90.00
_cell.angle_gamma   90.00
#
_symmetry.space_group_name_H-M   'P 1'
#
loop_
_entity.id
_entity.type
_entity.pdbx_description
1 polymer ?
#
loop_
_entity_poly.entity_id
_entity_poly.type
_entity_poly.pdbx_seq_one_letter_code
_entity_poly.pdbx_strand_id
1 'polypeptide(L)'
;MAFKLLASFVTLAAILHGFSAAAAPSDTRVLCPDGRNFASNAACCALFPLRDDLQKNLFDGGRCNEEAHESLRLTFHDAIAISPALEAQGIFGGGGADGSIAIFSHIETSFHPNIGLDEVVEKQRPFLERHNVGVADL
;
A
#
# COMPACT_ATOMS: atom_id res chain seq x y z
N MET A 1 23.49 49.12 41.57
CA MET A 1 23.22 47.70 41.86
C MET A 1 21.78 47.23 41.57
N ALA A 2 20.86 48.09 41.12
CA ALA A 2 19.47 47.68 40.81
C ALA A 2 19.29 47.12 39.37
N PHE A 3 20.15 47.51 38.43
CA PHE A 3 20.00 47.13 37.01
C PHE A 3 20.42 45.68 36.69
N LYS A 4 21.24 45.06 37.55
CA LYS A 4 21.66 43.66 37.40
C LYS A 4 20.63 42.66 37.98
N LEU A 5 19.74 43.12 38.85
CA LEU A 5 18.68 42.29 39.43
C LEU A 5 17.49 42.13 38.48
N LEU A 6 17.17 43.15 37.68
CA LEU A 6 16.08 43.09 36.68
C LEU A 6 16.37 42.15 35.51
N ALA A 7 17.64 42.02 35.09
CA ALA A 7 18.02 41.13 34.00
C ALA A 7 17.90 39.62 34.37
N SER A 8 17.90 39.28 35.66
CA SER A 8 17.82 37.89 36.13
C SER A 8 16.39 37.36 36.25
N PHE A 9 15.37 38.23 36.29
CA PHE A 9 13.97 37.80 36.36
C PHE A 9 13.34 37.61 34.97
N VAL A 10 13.82 38.32 33.95
CA VAL A 10 13.33 38.18 32.56
C VAL A 10 13.80 36.86 31.94
N THR A 11 14.98 36.36 32.32
CA THR A 11 15.48 35.06 31.85
C THR A 11 14.77 33.86 32.49
N LEU A 12 14.21 33.98 33.70
CA LEU A 12 13.49 32.88 34.35
C LEU A 12 12.03 32.77 33.88
N ALA A 13 11.39 33.88 33.52
CA ALA A 13 10.01 33.88 32.99
C ALA A 13 9.91 33.39 31.52
N ALA A 14 10.99 33.48 30.75
CA ALA A 14 11.07 32.98 29.38
C ALA A 14 11.21 31.45 29.29
N ILE A 15 11.56 30.77 30.38
CA ILE A 15 11.73 29.30 30.40
C ILE A 15 10.38 28.58 30.65
N LEU A 16 9.37 29.27 31.19
CA LEU A 16 8.08 28.65 31.53
C LEU A 16 7.01 28.69 30.43
N HIS A 17 7.21 29.44 29.34
CA HIS A 17 6.18 29.63 28.28
C HIS A 17 6.44 28.84 26.99
N GLY A 18 7.44 27.95 26.98
CA GLY A 18 7.94 27.28 25.77
C GLY A 18 7.66 25.79 25.63
N PHE A 19 6.97 25.16 26.60
CA PHE A 19 6.56 23.76 26.47
C PHE A 19 5.07 23.68 26.20
N SER A 20 4.67 24.08 24.99
CA SER A 20 3.63 23.28 24.34
C SER A 20 4.26 21.91 24.18
N ALA A 21 3.97 21.00 25.12
CA ALA A 21 4.01 19.59 24.82
C ALA A 21 3.01 19.40 23.68
N ALA A 22 3.47 19.63 22.44
CA ALA A 22 2.91 18.91 21.31
C ALA A 22 2.99 17.46 21.77
N ALA A 23 1.84 16.88 22.12
CA ALA A 23 1.77 15.46 22.39
C ALA A 23 2.53 14.82 21.24
N ALA A 24 3.69 14.22 21.53
CA ALA A 24 4.36 13.40 20.56
C ALA A 24 3.25 12.49 20.01
N PRO A 25 3.03 12.41 18.69
CA PRO A 25 2.00 11.56 18.17
C PRO A 25 2.23 10.20 18.81
N SER A 26 1.28 9.78 19.65
CA SER A 26 1.33 8.47 20.29
C SER A 26 1.63 7.52 19.16
N ASP A 27 2.77 6.85 19.22
CA ASP A 27 3.19 5.90 18.19
C ASP A 27 2.27 4.68 18.35
N THR A 28 1.00 4.85 17.99
CA THR A 28 -0.10 3.89 18.15
C THR A 28 0.01 2.86 17.05
N ARG A 29 1.21 2.34 16.87
CA ARG A 29 1.45 1.21 16.00
C ARG A 29 0.96 -0.03 16.72
N VAL A 30 0.25 -0.86 15.98
CA VAL A 30 -0.17 -2.19 16.39
C VAL A 30 1.02 -3.12 16.21
N LEU A 31 1.45 -3.79 17.28
CA LEU A 31 2.34 -4.94 17.16
C LEU A 31 1.57 -6.08 16.49
N CYS A 32 2.06 -6.54 15.34
CA CYS A 32 1.41 -7.62 14.60
C CYS A 32 1.58 -8.97 15.30
N PRO A 33 0.72 -9.98 15.00
CA PRO A 33 0.76 -11.29 15.65
C PRO A 33 2.08 -12.06 15.51
N ASP A 34 2.92 -11.69 14.54
CA ASP A 34 4.27 -12.25 14.35
C ASP A 34 5.29 -11.79 15.42
N GLY A 35 4.92 -10.84 16.28
CA GLY A 35 5.78 -10.32 17.36
C GLY A 35 6.99 -9.52 16.88
N ARG A 36 7.07 -9.19 15.58
CA ARG A 36 8.22 -8.51 14.98
C ARG A 36 7.83 -7.25 14.23
N ASN A 37 6.74 -7.29 13.46
CA ASN A 37 6.33 -6.18 12.63
C ASN A 37 5.33 -5.27 13.36
N PHE A 38 5.37 -3.99 13.00
CA PHE A 38 4.46 -2.97 13.53
C PHE A 38 3.70 -2.34 12.36
N ALA A 39 2.39 -2.17 12.52
CA ALA A 39 1.53 -1.52 11.53
C ALA A 39 0.79 -0.33 12.13
N SER A 40 0.53 0.72 11.34
CA SER A 40 -0.32 1.84 11.76
C SER A 40 -1.81 1.46 11.87
N ASN A 41 -2.22 0.38 11.19
CA ASN A 41 -3.55 -0.21 11.28
C ASN A 41 -3.42 -1.73 11.39
N ALA A 42 -4.20 -2.35 12.30
CA ALA A 42 -4.20 -3.80 12.50
C ALA A 42 -4.52 -4.60 11.22
N ALA A 43 -5.31 -4.04 10.30
CA ALA A 43 -5.63 -4.67 9.02
C ALA A 43 -4.37 -4.91 8.15
N CYS A 44 -3.36 -4.04 8.23
CA CYS A 44 -2.13 -4.19 7.47
C CYS A 44 -1.23 -5.33 7.97
N CYS A 45 -1.49 -5.90 9.15
CA CYS A 45 -0.70 -7.01 9.66
C CYS A 45 -0.77 -8.26 8.76
N ALA A 46 -1.88 -8.44 8.02
CA ALA A 46 -2.02 -9.53 7.05
C ALA A 46 -1.08 -9.38 5.84
N LEU A 47 -0.59 -8.18 5.55
CA LEU A 47 0.29 -7.93 4.39
C LEU A 47 1.74 -8.37 4.63
N PHE A 48 2.18 -8.54 5.87
CA PHE A 48 3.54 -9.01 6.17
C PHE A 48 3.79 -10.46 5.73
N PRO A 49 2.95 -11.46 6.08
CA PRO A 49 3.12 -12.81 5.56
C PRO A 49 2.95 -12.88 4.04
N LEU A 50 2.06 -12.06 3.45
CA LEU A 50 1.93 -11.96 2.00
C LEU A 50 3.21 -11.44 1.34
N ARG A 51 3.77 -10.33 1.85
CA ARG A 51 5.05 -9.77 1.40
C ARG A 51 6.13 -10.86 1.45
N ASP A 52 6.26 -11.56 2.57
CA ASP A 52 7.32 -12.56 2.75
C ASP A 52 7.16 -13.74 1.78
N ASP A 53 5.92 -14.15 1.49
CA ASP A 53 5.61 -15.19 0.49
C ASP A 53 5.94 -14.71 -0.93
N LEU A 54 5.49 -13.52 -1.33
CA LEU A 54 5.78 -12.94 -2.65
C LEU A 54 7.28 -12.75 -2.87
N GLN A 55 7.99 -12.15 -1.91
CA GLN A 55 9.43 -11.92 -2.02
C GLN A 55 10.18 -13.24 -2.19
N LYS A 56 9.79 -14.30 -1.46
CA LYS A 56 10.47 -15.59 -1.52
C LYS A 56 10.12 -16.40 -2.77
N ASN A 57 8.84 -16.44 -3.13
CA ASN A 57 8.31 -17.45 -4.06
C ASN A 57 7.82 -16.89 -5.40
N LEU A 58 7.67 -15.56 -5.53
CA LEU A 58 7.37 -14.91 -6.81
C LEU A 58 8.58 -14.10 -7.32
N PHE A 59 9.28 -13.41 -6.43
CA PHE A 59 10.36 -12.48 -6.80
C PHE A 59 11.77 -13.01 -6.50
N ASP A 60 11.98 -14.33 -6.47
CA ASP A 60 13.31 -14.95 -6.32
C ASP A 60 14.18 -14.45 -5.16
N GLY A 61 13.56 -14.21 -3.99
CA GLY A 61 14.22 -13.62 -2.83
C GLY A 61 14.35 -12.10 -2.90
N GLY A 62 13.44 -11.42 -3.59
CA GLY A 62 13.33 -9.95 -3.65
C GLY A 62 14.13 -9.28 -4.75
N ARG A 63 14.17 -9.90 -5.93
CA ARG A 63 14.81 -9.36 -7.14
C ARG A 63 13.84 -8.52 -7.96
N CYS A 64 14.42 -7.61 -8.73
CA CYS A 64 13.76 -6.96 -9.86
C CYS A 64 13.89 -7.89 -11.08
N ASN A 65 13.10 -8.97 -11.09
CA ASN A 65 13.10 -10.02 -12.11
C ASN A 65 11.94 -9.83 -13.10
N GLU A 66 11.70 -10.83 -13.95
CA GLU A 66 10.61 -10.83 -14.93
C GLU A 66 9.25 -10.69 -14.24
N GLU A 67 8.98 -11.49 -13.21
CA GLU A 67 7.73 -11.43 -12.44
C GLU A 67 7.51 -10.06 -11.81
N ALA A 68 8.56 -9.39 -11.31
CA ALA A 68 8.45 -8.04 -10.77
C ALA A 68 8.06 -7.01 -11.86
N HIS A 69 8.63 -7.13 -13.07
CA HIS A 69 8.26 -6.26 -14.19
C HIS A 69 6.83 -6.51 -14.67
N GLU A 70 6.43 -7.77 -14.74
CA GLU A 70 5.07 -8.16 -15.14
C GLU A 70 4.04 -7.75 -14.10
N SER A 71 4.32 -7.91 -12.79
CA SER A 71 3.46 -7.42 -11.71
C SER A 71 3.29 -5.91 -11.80
N LEU A 72 4.37 -5.16 -12.05
CA LEU A 72 4.27 -3.72 -12.25
C LEU A 72 3.41 -3.37 -13.47
N ARG A 73 3.59 -4.05 -14.60
CA ARG A 73 2.74 -3.87 -15.79
C ARG A 73 1.28 -4.17 -15.47
N LEU A 74 0.99 -5.25 -14.76
CA LEU A 74 -0.36 -5.68 -14.40
C LEU A 74 -1.13 -4.59 -13.66
N THR A 75 -0.47 -3.86 -12.74
CA THR A 75 -1.11 -2.75 -12.00
C THR A 75 -1.75 -1.71 -12.92
N PHE A 76 -1.08 -1.34 -14.02
CA PHE A 76 -1.61 -0.37 -14.97
C PHE A 76 -2.78 -0.96 -15.76
N HIS A 77 -2.64 -2.19 -16.23
CA HIS A 77 -3.64 -2.82 -17.09
C HIS A 77 -4.95 -3.13 -16.36
N ASP A 78 -4.90 -3.43 -15.06
CA ASP A 78 -6.09 -3.46 -14.20
C ASP A 78 -6.64 -2.03 -14.03
N ALA A 79 -5.82 -1.13 -13.45
CA ALA A 79 -6.30 0.17 -13.00
C ALA A 79 -6.83 1.09 -14.11
N ILE A 80 -6.30 1.00 -15.33
CA ILE A 80 -6.66 1.91 -16.43
C ILE A 80 -7.95 1.51 -17.14
N ALA A 81 -8.50 0.32 -16.88
CA ALA A 81 -9.75 -0.16 -17.45
C ALA A 81 -10.96 0.51 -16.76
N ILE A 82 -11.05 1.84 -16.89
CA ILE A 82 -12.12 2.67 -16.34
C ILE A 82 -12.43 3.84 -17.28
N SER A 83 -13.72 4.13 -17.47
CA SER A 83 -14.16 5.19 -18.39
C SER A 83 -15.41 5.91 -17.90
N PRO A 84 -15.25 7.07 -17.22
CA PRO A 84 -16.36 7.94 -16.86
C PRO A 84 -17.16 8.43 -18.08
N ALA A 85 -16.53 8.48 -19.26
CA ALA A 85 -17.19 8.87 -20.50
C ALA A 85 -18.17 7.81 -21.02
N LEU A 86 -17.88 6.51 -20.81
CA LEU A 86 -18.83 5.43 -21.09
C LEU A 86 -19.96 5.42 -20.06
N GLU A 87 -19.64 5.60 -18.78
CA GLU A 87 -20.64 5.68 -17.71
C GLU A 87 -21.63 6.84 -17.94
N ALA A 88 -21.15 8.00 -18.42
CA ALA A 88 -22.01 9.13 -18.80
C ALA A 88 -22.99 8.82 -19.94
N GLN A 89 -22.74 7.76 -20.71
CA GLN A 89 -23.62 7.26 -21.77
C GLN A 89 -24.52 6.10 -21.29
N GLY A 90 -24.45 5.71 -20.02
CA GLY A 90 -25.16 4.56 -19.47
C GLY A 90 -24.56 3.21 -19.89
N ILE A 91 -23.29 3.19 -20.30
CA ILE A 91 -22.54 1.99 -20.67
C ILE A 91 -21.52 1.72 -19.57
N PHE A 92 -21.39 0.47 -19.13
CA PHE A 92 -20.36 0.10 -18.14
C PHE A 92 -18.96 0.48 -18.65
N GLY A 93 -18.27 1.31 -17.88
CA GLY A 93 -16.97 1.89 -18.24
C GLY A 93 -15.77 1.12 -17.70
N GLY A 94 -15.99 0.06 -16.91
CA GLY A 94 -14.95 -0.64 -16.16
C GLY A 94 -14.74 -0.07 -14.75
N GLY A 95 -14.24 -0.88 -13.82
CA GLY A 95 -14.11 -0.53 -12.40
C GLY A 95 -12.75 0.02 -11.98
N GLY A 96 -11.77 0.04 -12.87
CA GLY A 96 -10.42 0.51 -12.59
C GLY A 96 -9.63 -0.51 -11.78
N ALA A 97 -8.99 -0.09 -10.67
CA ALA A 97 -8.17 -0.97 -9.85
C ALA A 97 -9.05 -1.89 -8.99
N ASP A 98 -9.71 -2.85 -9.62
CA ASP A 98 -10.71 -3.74 -9.03
C ASP A 98 -10.34 -5.23 -9.16
N GLY A 99 -9.19 -5.54 -9.77
CA GLY A 99 -8.69 -6.90 -9.96
C GLY A 99 -9.45 -7.66 -11.05
N SER A 100 -10.26 -6.98 -11.86
CA SER A 100 -11.07 -7.56 -12.93
C SER A 100 -10.22 -8.35 -13.91
N ILE A 101 -9.01 -7.87 -14.24
CA ILE A 101 -8.09 -8.58 -15.15
C ILE A 101 -7.68 -9.96 -14.64
N ALA A 102 -7.67 -10.19 -13.32
CA ALA A 102 -7.37 -11.48 -12.72
C ALA A 102 -8.63 -12.34 -12.46
N ILE A 103 -9.75 -11.71 -12.11
CA ILE A 103 -11.06 -12.36 -11.90
C ILE A 103 -11.63 -12.89 -13.23
N PHE A 104 -11.57 -12.07 -14.27
CA PHE A 104 -12.08 -12.34 -15.62
C PHE A 104 -10.94 -12.56 -16.62
N SER A 105 -9.84 -13.19 -16.17
CA SER A 105 -8.61 -13.33 -16.97
C SER A 105 -8.86 -13.93 -18.35
N HIS A 106 -9.69 -14.97 -18.46
CA HIS A 106 -10.07 -15.59 -19.73
C HIS A 106 -10.66 -14.61 -20.78
N ILE A 107 -11.26 -13.49 -20.34
CA ILE A 107 -11.77 -12.42 -21.19
C ILE A 107 -10.69 -11.36 -21.39
N GLU A 108 -10.19 -10.78 -20.29
CA GLU A 108 -9.39 -9.57 -20.35
C GLU A 108 -7.98 -9.79 -20.88
N THR A 109 -7.33 -10.91 -20.55
CA THR A 109 -5.99 -11.22 -21.09
C THR A 109 -6.04 -11.63 -22.56
N SER A 110 -7.22 -11.93 -23.09
CA SER A 110 -7.44 -12.16 -24.53
C SER A 110 -7.52 -10.87 -25.35
N PHE A 111 -7.63 -9.69 -24.72
CA PHE A 111 -7.58 -8.42 -25.43
C PHE A 111 -6.17 -8.15 -25.95
N HIS A 112 -6.05 -7.65 -27.18
CA HIS A 112 -4.74 -7.34 -27.79
C HIS A 112 -3.82 -6.48 -26.91
N PRO A 113 -4.30 -5.43 -26.20
CA PRO A 113 -3.45 -4.64 -25.30
C PRO A 113 -2.89 -5.44 -24.11
N ASN A 114 -3.57 -6.52 -23.71
CA ASN A 114 -3.25 -7.32 -22.51
C ASN A 114 -2.43 -8.58 -22.83
N ILE A 115 -1.94 -8.73 -24.07
CA ILE A 115 -1.10 -9.87 -24.47
C ILE A 115 0.06 -10.08 -23.48
N GLY A 116 0.23 -11.33 -23.03
CA GLY A 116 1.28 -11.76 -22.11
C GLY A 116 1.04 -11.41 -20.64
N LEU A 117 -0.16 -10.95 -20.25
CA LEU A 117 -0.51 -10.77 -18.83
C LEU A 117 -1.14 -12.01 -18.20
N ASP A 118 -1.52 -13.00 -19.01
CA ASP A 118 -2.05 -14.28 -18.54
C ASP A 118 -1.04 -15.04 -17.67
N GLU A 119 0.24 -15.04 -18.05
CA GLU A 119 1.27 -15.72 -17.27
C GLU A 119 1.39 -15.17 -15.85
N VAL A 120 1.53 -13.85 -15.69
CA VAL A 120 1.66 -13.23 -14.35
C VAL A 120 0.38 -13.35 -13.53
N VAL A 121 -0.79 -13.26 -14.17
CA VAL A 121 -2.09 -13.48 -13.49
C VAL A 121 -2.15 -14.89 -12.91
N GLU A 122 -1.77 -15.91 -13.69
CA GLU A 122 -1.77 -17.29 -13.20
C GLU A 122 -0.66 -17.57 -12.19
N LYS A 123 0.51 -16.91 -12.29
CA LYS A 123 1.56 -16.97 -11.25
C LYS A 123 1.11 -16.34 -9.92
N GLN A 124 0.28 -15.30 -9.97
CA GLN A 124 -0.24 -14.62 -8.77
C GLN A 124 -1.45 -15.35 -8.14
N ARG A 125 -2.23 -16.10 -8.91
CA ARG A 125 -3.45 -16.80 -8.44
C ARG A 125 -3.25 -17.64 -7.16
N PRO A 126 -2.20 -18.45 -6.99
CA PRO A 126 -1.99 -19.21 -5.77
C PRO A 126 -1.80 -18.35 -4.51
N PHE A 127 -1.37 -17.10 -4.65
CA PHE A 127 -1.21 -16.18 -3.51
C PHE A 127 -2.57 -15.63 -3.05
N LEU A 128 -3.51 -15.39 -3.96
CA LEU A 128 -4.90 -15.03 -3.63
C LEU A 128 -5.62 -16.14 -2.86
N GLU A 129 -5.31 -17.41 -3.16
CA GLU A 129 -5.90 -18.55 -2.47
C GLU A 129 -5.35 -18.74 -1.04
N ARG A 130 -4.07 -18.41 -0.83
CA ARG A 130 -3.40 -18.58 0.47
C ARG A 130 -3.49 -17.36 1.37
N HIS A 131 -3.65 -16.17 0.81
CA HIS A 131 -3.73 -14.90 1.53
C HIS A 131 -5.11 -14.28 1.33
N ASN A 132 -5.80 -14.00 2.42
CA ASN A 132 -7.14 -13.41 2.40
C ASN A 132 -7.09 -11.90 2.13
N VAL A 133 -6.73 -11.53 0.90
CA VAL A 133 -6.67 -10.14 0.40
C VAL A 133 -7.62 -9.95 -0.79
N GLY A 134 -8.03 -8.71 -1.06
CA GLY A 134 -8.75 -8.40 -2.28
C GLY A 134 -7.88 -8.68 -3.50
N VAL A 135 -8.50 -9.01 -4.65
CA VAL A 135 -7.76 -9.35 -5.86
C VAL A 135 -6.90 -8.18 -6.36
N ALA A 136 -7.43 -6.96 -6.30
CA ALA A 136 -6.68 -5.73 -6.61
C ALA A 136 -5.66 -5.33 -5.54
N ASP A 137 -5.82 -5.82 -4.31
CA ASP A 137 -4.92 -5.50 -3.19
C ASP A 137 -3.63 -6.34 -3.22
N LEU A 138 -3.61 -7.44 -3.98
CA LEU A 138 -2.44 -8.29 -4.21
C LEU A 138 -1.45 -7.61 -5.16
#